data_AF-A0ABD5Z471-F1
#
_entry.id   AF-A0ABD5Z471-F1
#
_cell.length_a   1.000
_cell.length_b   1.000
_cell.length_c   1.000
_cell.angle_alpha   90.00
_cell.angle_beta   90.00
_cell.angle_gamma   90.00
#
_symmetry.space_group_name_H-M   'P 1'
#
loop_
_entity.id
_entity.type
_entity.pdbx_description
1 polymer ?
#
loop_
_entity_poly.entity_id
_entity_poly.type
_entity_poly.pdbx_seq_one_letter_code
_entity_poly.pdbx_strand_id
1 'polypeptide(L)'
;MSNGSNEPSLWNKEVLLDLVVNFVPLFIILFFVGLFWVFNPWGAESTLGRILQYAILVLSFVGLAILTYVSAKKIEGAEHDYGEGENVVAEE
;
A
#
# COMPACT_ATOMS: atom_id res chain seq x y z
N MET A 1 27.68 -26.32 14.93
CA MET A 1 28.23 -25.35 13.95
C MET A 1 27.08 -24.53 13.38
N SER A 2 27.24 -23.22 13.31
CA SER A 2 26.22 -22.22 12.93
C SER A 2 25.76 -22.30 11.48
N ASN A 3 24.47 -22.06 11.24
CA ASN A 3 23.98 -21.28 10.10
C ASN A 3 22.55 -20.84 10.46
N GLY A 4 22.21 -19.60 10.80
CA GLY A 4 22.82 -18.35 10.36
C GLY A 4 22.19 -17.83 9.06
N SER A 5 20.87 -17.91 8.89
CA SER A 5 20.15 -17.12 7.89
C SER A 5 18.83 -16.59 8.48
N ASN A 6 18.96 -15.68 9.43
CA ASN A 6 17.88 -14.80 9.85
C ASN A 6 17.64 -13.81 8.71
N GLU A 7 16.73 -14.14 7.79
CA GLU A 7 16.20 -13.18 6.82
C GLU A 7 14.90 -12.61 7.45
N PRO A 8 14.89 -11.38 8.00
CA PRO A 8 13.63 -10.74 8.37
C PRO A 8 12.76 -10.64 7.12
N SER A 9 11.67 -11.40 7.11
CA SER A 9 10.98 -11.82 5.90
C SER A 9 9.98 -10.78 5.41
N LEU A 10 10.47 -9.60 5.00
CA LEU A 10 9.70 -8.67 4.17
C LEU A 10 9.29 -9.31 2.81
N TRP A 11 9.84 -10.49 2.49
CA TRP A 11 9.64 -11.27 1.28
C TRP A 11 8.60 -12.39 1.39
N ASN A 12 7.76 -12.39 2.42
CA ASN A 12 6.59 -13.26 2.43
C ASN A 12 5.69 -12.90 1.24
N LYS A 13 5.42 -13.87 0.35
CA LYS A 13 4.58 -13.67 -0.85
C LYS A 13 3.23 -13.05 -0.50
N GLU A 14 2.70 -13.35 0.68
CA GLU A 14 1.43 -12.82 1.19
C GLU A 14 1.52 -11.32 1.51
N VAL A 15 2.57 -10.89 2.22
CA VAL A 15 2.86 -9.47 2.49
C VAL A 15 3.09 -8.70 1.19
N LEU A 16 3.87 -9.28 0.27
CA LEU A 16 4.17 -8.67 -1.02
C LEU A 16 2.92 -8.61 -1.91
N LEU A 17 2.04 -9.61 -1.84
CA LEU A 17 0.75 -9.62 -2.54
C LEU A 17 -0.15 -8.50 -2.03
N ASP A 18 -0.27 -8.31 -0.72
CA ASP A 18 -1.13 -7.26 -0.15
C ASP A 18 -0.60 -5.85 -0.46
N LEU A 19 0.72 -5.66 -0.37
CA LEU A 19 1.38 -4.40 -0.75
C LEU A 19 1.18 -4.09 -2.23
N VAL A 20 1.42 -5.07 -3.13
CA VAL A 20 1.28 -4.88 -4.58
C VAL A 20 -0.19 -4.69 -4.98
N VAL A 21 -1.12 -5.48 -4.43
CA VAL A 21 -2.57 -5.36 -4.73
C VAL A 21 -3.12 -3.98 -4.34
N ASN A 22 -2.59 -3.32 -3.30
CA ASN A 22 -2.98 -1.95 -2.95
C ASN A 22 -2.19 -0.87 -3.74
N PHE A 23 -0.91 -1.13 -4.03
CA PHE A 23 -0.05 -0.21 -4.77
C PHE A 23 -0.43 -0.07 -6.25
N VAL A 24 -0.92 -1.14 -6.89
CA VAL A 24 -1.35 -1.11 -8.29
C VAL A 24 -2.49 -0.10 -8.54
N PRO A 25 -3.61 -0.12 -7.78
CA PRO A 25 -4.63 0.93 -7.83
C PRO A 25 -4.09 2.36 -7.69
N LEU A 26 -3.13 2.55 -6.79
CA LEU A 26 -2.51 3.83 -6.49
C LEU A 26 -1.70 4.35 -7.70
N PHE A 27 -0.93 3.46 -8.32
CA PHE A 27 -0.13 3.73 -9.52
C PHE A 27 -0.99 4.09 -10.73
N ILE A 28 -2.05 3.33 -10.99
CA ILE A 28 -2.92 3.59 -12.15
C ILE A 28 -3.63 4.94 -12.01
N ILE A 29 -4.12 5.30 -10.82
CA ILE A 29 -4.78 6.61 -10.59
C ILE A 29 -3.79 7.73 -10.88
N LEU A 30 -2.58 7.65 -10.34
CA LEU A 30 -1.55 8.67 -10.55
C LEU A 30 -1.17 8.80 -12.04
N PHE A 31 -1.02 7.68 -12.74
CA PHE A 31 -0.72 7.64 -14.16
C PHE A 31 -1.80 8.33 -14.99
N PHE A 32 -3.07 7.96 -14.80
CA PHE A 32 -4.18 8.53 -15.56
C PHE A 32 -4.44 10.00 -15.20
N VAL A 33 -4.28 10.40 -13.93
CA VAL A 33 -4.36 11.81 -13.53
C VAL A 33 -3.29 12.63 -14.23
N GLY A 34 -2.03 12.19 -14.24
CA GLY A 34 -0.95 12.88 -14.95
C GLY A 34 -1.19 12.94 -16.46
N LEU A 35 -1.63 11.84 -17.05
CA LEU A 35 -1.94 11.77 -18.48
C LEU A 35 -3.09 12.73 -18.86
N PHE A 36 -4.16 12.77 -18.07
CA PHE A 36 -5.30 13.66 -18.33
C PHE A 36 -5.00 15.12 -18.00
N TRP A 37 -4.07 15.38 -17.09
CA TRP A 37 -3.56 16.73 -16.86
C TRP A 37 -2.86 17.30 -18.11
N VAL A 38 -2.07 16.47 -18.80
CA VAL A 38 -1.29 16.89 -19.98
C VAL A 38 -2.12 16.90 -21.26
N PHE A 39 -2.88 15.83 -21.53
CA PHE A 39 -3.59 15.64 -22.80
C PHE A 39 -5.03 16.19 -22.81
N ASN A 40 -5.60 16.51 -21.64
CA ASN A 40 -6.95 17.06 -21.42
C ASN A 40 -8.00 16.70 -22.50
N PRO A 41 -8.37 15.41 -22.66
CA PRO A 41 -9.22 14.97 -23.75
C PRO A 41 -10.70 15.41 -23.63
N TRP A 42 -11.11 15.92 -22.46
CA TRP A 42 -12.51 16.31 -22.15
C TRP A 42 -12.64 17.81 -21.85
N GLY A 43 -12.02 18.63 -22.70
CA GLY A 43 -11.94 20.10 -22.54
C GLY A 43 -13.26 20.86 -22.40
N ALA A 44 -14.43 20.23 -22.60
CA ALA A 44 -15.75 20.88 -22.66
C ALA A 44 -16.68 20.63 -21.46
N GLU A 45 -16.27 19.86 -20.45
CA GLU A 45 -17.11 19.59 -19.27
C GLU A 45 -17.21 20.82 -18.34
N SER A 46 -18.42 21.09 -17.81
CA SER A 46 -18.65 22.13 -16.80
C SER A 46 -17.61 22.05 -15.66
N THR A 47 -17.12 23.20 -15.16
CA THR A 47 -16.11 23.28 -14.08
C THR A 47 -16.44 22.39 -12.88
N LEU A 48 -17.73 22.26 -12.54
CA LEU A 48 -18.22 21.36 -11.49
C LEU A 48 -17.96 19.88 -11.77
N GLY A 49 -18.16 19.40 -13.00
CA GLY A 49 -17.92 18.02 -13.39
C GLY A 49 -16.44 17.64 -13.30
N ARG A 50 -15.56 18.57 -13.67
CA ARG A 50 -14.11 18.39 -13.55
C ARG A 50 -13.66 18.29 -12.08
N ILE A 51 -14.20 19.15 -11.21
CA ILE A 51 -13.93 19.10 -9.78
C ILE A 51 -14.41 17.76 -9.20
N LEU A 52 -15.61 17.31 -9.57
CA LEU A 52 -16.16 16.04 -9.06
C LEU A 52 -15.34 14.83 -9.48
N GLN A 53 -14.88 14.78 -10.75
CA GLN A 53 -13.99 13.71 -11.24
C GLN A 53 -12.70 13.63 -10.42
N TYR A 54 -12.00 14.76 -10.27
CA TYR A 54 -10.77 14.79 -9.48
C TYR A 54 -11.04 14.51 -8.00
N ALA A 55 -12.14 15.01 -7.43
CA ALA A 55 -12.49 14.75 -6.04
C ALA A 55 -12.70 13.25 -5.77
N ILE A 56 -13.39 12.53 -6.67
CA ILE A 56 -13.60 11.09 -6.54
C ILE A 56 -12.27 10.33 -6.67
N LEU A 57 -11.43 10.69 -7.66
CA LEU A 57 -10.12 10.07 -7.84
C LEU A 57 -9.20 10.29 -6.64
N VAL A 58 -9.14 11.52 -6.13
CA VAL A 58 -8.36 11.88 -4.94
C VAL A 58 -8.89 11.17 -3.70
N LEU A 59 -10.21 11.08 -3.53
CA LEU A 59 -10.82 10.35 -2.42
C LEU A 59 -10.43 8.87 -2.45
N SER A 60 -10.56 8.20 -3.60
CA SER A 60 -10.14 6.81 -3.78
C SER A 60 -8.64 6.64 -3.51
N PHE A 61 -7.80 7.54 -4.04
CA PHE A 61 -6.36 7.53 -3.81
C PHE A 61 -6.01 7.64 -2.33
N VAL A 62 -6.61 8.59 -1.60
CA VAL A 62 -6.36 8.80 -0.18
C VAL A 62 -6.85 7.61 0.65
N GLY A 63 -8.03 7.07 0.35
CA GLY A 63 -8.54 5.88 1.03
C GLY A 63 -7.61 4.68 0.90
N LEU A 64 -7.13 4.41 -0.32
CA LEU A 64 -6.17 3.34 -0.61
C LEU A 64 -4.80 3.60 0.04
N ALA A 65 -4.30 4.83 -0.01
CA ALA A 65 -3.04 5.20 0.62
C ALA A 65 -3.06 4.99 2.14
N ILE A 66 -4.16 5.39 2.81
CA ILE A 66 -4.35 5.18 4.25
C ILE A 66 -4.37 3.68 4.57
N LEU A 67 -5.14 2.88 3.82
CA LEU A 67 -5.20 1.43 4.02
C LEU A 67 -3.84 0.78 3.83
N THR A 68 -3.10 1.16 2.78
CA THR A 68 -1.73 0.68 2.54
C THR A 68 -0.81 1.00 3.70
N TYR A 69 -0.81 2.24 4.18
CA TYR A 69 0.05 2.67 5.27
C TYR A 69 -0.26 1.95 6.58
N VAL A 70 -1.54 1.79 6.90
CA VAL A 70 -1.97 1.05 8.09
C VAL A 70 -1.57 -0.42 8.00
N SER A 71 -1.69 -1.05 6.83
CA SER A 71 -1.24 -2.43 6.63
C SER A 71 0.27 -2.58 6.80
N ALA A 72 1.07 -1.70 6.19
CA ALA A 72 2.53 -1.71 6.33
C ALA A 72 2.96 -1.58 7.81
N LYS A 73 2.37 -0.61 8.53
CA LYS A 73 2.67 -0.38 9.95
C LYS A 73 2.27 -1.56 10.86
N LYS A 74 1.19 -2.28 10.54
CA LYS A 74 0.76 -3.45 11.32
C LYS A 74 1.70 -4.63 11.16
N ILE A 75 2.30 -4.80 9.98
CA ILE A 75 3.23 -5.90 9.70
C ILE A 75 4.52 -5.72 10.49
N GLU A 76 5.06 -4.50 10.57
CA GLU A 76 6.24 -4.18 11.41
C GLU A 76 6.01 -4.51 12.90
N GLY A 77 4.78 -4.31 13.39
CA GLY A 77 4.42 -4.64 14.77
C GLY A 77 4.24 -6.15 15.03
N ALA A 78 3.81 -6.90 14.02
CA ALA A 78 3.61 -8.35 14.14
C ALA A 78 4.94 -9.14 14.15
N GLU A 79 5.97 -8.68 13.43
CA GLU A 79 7.31 -9.28 13.49
C GLU A 79 7.98 -9.12 14.86
N HIS A 80 7.64 -8.08 15.63
CA HIS A 80 8.26 -7.82 16.94
C HIS A 80 7.69 -8.73 18.05
N ASP A 81 6.41 -9.10 17.99
CA ASP A 81 5.73 -9.91 19.00
C ASP A 81 6.02 -11.42 18.86
N TYR A 82 6.30 -11.88 17.63
CA TYR A 82 6.58 -13.29 17.34
C TYR A 82 7.96 -13.76 17.85
N GLY A 83 8.93 -12.84 17.98
CA GLY A 83 10.27 -13.16 18.49
C GLY A 83 10.34 -13.34 20.01
N GLU A 84 9.38 -12.81 20.76
CA GLU A 84 9.39 -12.84 22.23
C GLU A 84 8.66 -14.08 22.78
N GLY A 85 7.62 -14.57 22.08
CA GLY A 85 6.87 -15.78 22.48
C GLY A 85 7.64 -17.10 22.31
N GLU A 86 8.57 -17.20 21.35
CA GLU A 86 9.39 -18.41 21.15
C GLU A 86 10.41 -18.63 22.28
N ASN A 87 10.99 -17.53 22.80
CA ASN A 87 11.99 -17.62 23.87
C ASN A 87 11.40 -18.05 25.21
N VAL A 88 10.13 -17.71 25.51
CA VAL A 88 9.49 -18.11 26.77
C VAL A 88 9.07 -19.59 26.77
N VAL A 89 8.77 -20.17 25.60
CA VAL A 89 8.38 -21.59 25.47
C VAL A 89 9.61 -22.51 25.42
N ALA A 90 10.77 -22.01 25.01
CA ALA A 90 12.03 -22.77 25.03
C ALA A 90 12.70 -22.85 26.42
N GLU A 91 12.19 -22.10 27.40
CA GLU A 91 12.73 -22.03 28.77
C GLU A 91 11.91 -22.79 29.84
N GLU A 92 10.77 -23.41 29.47
CA GLU A 92 9.93 -24.23 30.39
C GLU A 92 10.13 -25.76 30.25
#